data_AF-A0A957PMN9-F1
#
_entry.id   AF-A0A957PMN9-F1
#
_cell.length_a   1.000
_cell.length_b   1.000
_cell.length_c   1.000
_cell.angle_alpha   90.00
_cell.angle_beta   90.00
_cell.angle_gamma   90.00
#
_symmetry.space_group_name_H-M   'P 1'
#
loop_
_entity.id
_entity.type
_entity.pdbx_description
1 polymer ?
#
loop_
_entity_poly.entity_id
_entity_poly.type
_entity_poly.pdbx_seq_one_letter_code
_entity_poly.pdbx_strand_id
1 'polypeptide(L)'
;MAGFGLADAPAFEEWLLLRRELLQQRALLAFRILAAEYEALGDHERAYTVASQLLTLDAYREDAYQQMMRLLARMGQPQQALQYFEQMRQRLQDELGVAPSAQTLALVRQIAAGEFDAATKRQAAEMSAASAAIPAPTPQGTASSALDLRDVPKAGLFFGREQERQQLAHWLLRDRCPVVAILGIGGMGKTALA
;
A
#
# COMPACT_ATOMS: atom_id res chain seq x y z
N MET A 1 1.91 -26.82 -7.82
CA MET A 1 3.25 -26.69 -8.44
C MET A 1 4.28 -27.11 -7.41
N ALA A 2 5.03 -28.18 -7.68
CA ALA A 2 6.07 -28.65 -6.76
C ALA A 2 7.15 -27.57 -6.60
N GLY A 3 7.49 -27.22 -5.37
CA GLY A 3 8.50 -26.21 -5.07
C GLY A 3 9.86 -26.61 -5.64
N PHE A 4 10.53 -25.67 -6.29
CA PHE A 4 11.93 -25.80 -6.67
C PHE A 4 12.75 -25.76 -5.38
N GLY A 5 13.46 -26.83 -5.06
CA GLY A 5 14.37 -26.93 -3.93
C GLY A 5 15.54 -27.85 -4.27
N LEU A 6 16.76 -27.44 -3.96
CA LEU A 6 17.98 -28.22 -4.15
C LEU A 6 18.40 -28.78 -2.79
N ALA A 7 18.33 -30.11 -2.65
CA ALA A 7 18.48 -30.80 -1.35
C ALA A 7 19.82 -30.58 -0.64
N ASP A 8 20.87 -30.14 -1.35
CA ASP A 8 22.25 -30.01 -0.84
C ASP A 8 22.79 -28.56 -0.82
N ALA A 9 21.93 -27.55 -0.70
CA ALA A 9 22.37 -26.15 -0.70
C ALA A 9 21.62 -25.28 0.32
N PRO A 10 21.94 -25.36 1.64
CA PRO A 10 21.23 -24.62 2.68
C PRO A 10 21.27 -23.10 2.49
N ALA A 11 22.40 -22.54 2.01
CA ALA A 11 22.52 -21.12 1.69
C ALA A 11 21.65 -20.71 0.49
N PHE A 12 21.43 -21.61 -0.48
CA PHE A 12 20.53 -21.35 -1.60
C PHE A 12 19.07 -21.42 -1.17
N GLU A 13 18.70 -22.39 -0.32
CA GLU A 13 17.36 -22.49 0.26
C GLU A 13 17.02 -21.27 1.13
N GLU A 14 17.95 -20.79 1.96
CA GLU A 14 17.79 -19.56 2.74
C GLU A 14 17.61 -18.34 1.83
N TRP A 15 18.46 -18.20 0.81
CA TRP A 15 18.32 -17.14 -0.19
C TRP A 15 16.97 -17.23 -0.93
N LEU A 16 16.54 -18.43 -1.31
CA LEU A 16 15.29 -18.67 -2.03
C LEU A 16 14.07 -18.34 -1.15
N LEU A 17 14.10 -18.69 0.14
CA LEU A 17 13.09 -18.33 1.12
C LEU A 17 12.97 -16.79 1.23
N LEU A 18 14.10 -16.11 1.46
CA LEU A 18 14.13 -14.64 1.55
C LEU A 18 13.65 -13.97 0.26
N ARG A 19 13.99 -14.54 -0.91
CA ARG A 19 13.50 -14.04 -2.20
C ARG A 19 12.01 -14.23 -2.39
N ARG A 20 11.46 -15.38 -1.99
CA ARG A 20 10.01 -15.63 -2.04
C ARG A 20 9.26 -14.66 -1.14
N GLU A 21 9.71 -14.48 0.10
CA GLU A 21 9.12 -13.53 1.05
C GLU A 21 9.15 -12.10 0.49
N LEU A 22 10.30 -11.64 -0.02
CA LEU A 22 10.43 -10.31 -0.61
C LEU A 22 9.48 -10.10 -1.80
N LEU A 23 9.37 -11.10 -2.69
CA LEU A 23 8.48 -11.03 -3.84
C LEU A 23 7.01 -11.06 -3.43
N GLN A 24 6.65 -11.87 -2.44
CA GLN A 24 5.29 -11.92 -1.88
C GLN A 24 4.90 -10.58 -1.27
N GLN A 25 5.77 -9.97 -0.46
CA GLN A 25 5.53 -8.64 0.11
C GLN A 25 5.36 -7.57 -0.97
N ARG A 26 6.18 -7.60 -2.02
CA ARG A 26 6.05 -6.68 -3.17
C ARG A 26 4.76 -6.89 -3.94
N ALA A 27 4.36 -8.14 -4.16
CA ALA A 27 3.11 -8.47 -4.83
C ALA A 27 1.90 -8.00 -4.02
N LEU A 28 1.90 -8.22 -2.69
CA LEU A 28 0.85 -7.73 -1.80
C LEU A 28 0.71 -6.20 -1.86
N LEU A 29 1.82 -5.46 -1.81
CA LEU A 29 1.79 -4.01 -1.95
C LEU A 29 1.25 -3.56 -3.31
N ALA A 30 1.72 -4.20 -4.40
CA ALA A 30 1.29 -3.86 -5.75
C ALA A 30 -0.22 -4.09 -5.94
N PHE A 31 -0.74 -5.25 -5.51
CA PHE A 31 -2.17 -5.53 -5.61
C PHE A 31 -3.02 -4.61 -4.75
N ARG A 32 -2.55 -4.24 -3.55
CA ARG A 32 -3.26 -3.27 -2.71
C ARG A 32 -3.37 -1.90 -3.37
N ILE A 33 -2.27 -1.40 -3.95
CA ILE A 33 -2.28 -0.12 -4.68
C ILE A 33 -3.23 -0.22 -5.87
N LEU A 34 -3.11 -1.27 -6.67
CA LEU A 34 -3.87 -1.43 -7.91
C LEU A 34 -5.38 -1.62 -7.65
N ALA A 35 -5.76 -2.30 -6.56
CA ALA A 35 -7.15 -2.38 -6.13
C ALA A 35 -7.70 -1.01 -5.70
N ALA A 36 -6.90 -0.21 -4.98
CA ALA A 36 -7.28 1.14 -4.57
C ALA A 36 -7.42 2.09 -5.77
N GLU A 37 -6.55 1.99 -6.77
CA GLU A 37 -6.65 2.77 -8.01
C GLU A 37 -7.93 2.43 -8.79
N TYR A 38 -8.25 1.14 -8.96
CA TYR A 38 -9.51 0.76 -9.58
C TYR A 38 -10.73 1.21 -8.78
N GLU A 39 -10.67 1.16 -7.44
CA GLU A 39 -11.72 1.70 -6.58
C GLU A 39 -11.90 3.22 -6.78
N ALA A 40 -10.81 3.97 -6.89
CA ALA A 40 -10.84 5.42 -7.15
C ALA A 40 -11.39 5.77 -8.54
N LEU A 41 -11.13 4.92 -9.53
CA LEU A 41 -11.70 5.04 -10.88
C LEU A 41 -13.18 4.60 -10.97
N GLY A 42 -13.73 4.03 -9.90
CA GLY A 42 -15.10 3.48 -9.87
C GLY A 42 -15.24 2.11 -10.54
N ASP A 43 -14.14 1.49 -10.97
CA ASP A 43 -14.14 0.14 -11.54
C ASP A 43 -14.15 -0.92 -10.43
N HIS A 44 -15.32 -1.08 -9.81
CA HIS A 44 -15.50 -1.95 -8.66
C HIS A 44 -15.26 -3.44 -8.96
N GLU A 45 -15.54 -3.88 -10.19
CA GLU A 45 -15.33 -5.26 -10.65
C GLU A 45 -13.84 -5.62 -10.73
N ARG A 46 -13.02 -4.73 -11.34
CA ARG A 46 -11.57 -4.94 -11.37
C ARG A 46 -10.94 -4.81 -10.00
N ALA A 47 -11.41 -3.85 -9.19
CA ALA A 47 -10.96 -3.71 -7.81
C ALA A 47 -11.23 -5.00 -7.00
N TYR A 48 -12.41 -5.61 -7.19
CA TYR A 48 -12.77 -6.87 -6.53
C TYR A 48 -11.89 -8.03 -6.98
N THR A 49 -11.67 -8.16 -8.29
CA THR A 49 -10.79 -9.19 -8.87
C THR A 49 -9.38 -9.10 -8.29
N VAL A 50 -8.81 -7.91 -8.22
CA VAL A 50 -7.45 -7.70 -7.69
C VAL A 50 -7.41 -7.94 -6.18
N ALA A 51 -8.41 -7.50 -5.43
CA ALA A 51 -8.51 -7.76 -4.00
C ALA A 51 -8.61 -9.28 -3.70
N SER A 52 -9.29 -10.06 -4.54
CA SER A 52 -9.34 -11.53 -4.38
C SER A 52 -7.97 -12.21 -4.56
N GLN A 53 -7.09 -11.62 -5.37
CA GLN A 53 -5.71 -12.12 -5.55
C GLN A 53 -4.87 -11.91 -4.28
N LEU A 54 -5.13 -10.85 -3.50
CA LEU A 54 -4.49 -10.66 -2.20
C LEU A 54 -4.80 -11.83 -1.25
N LEU A 55 -6.06 -12.27 -1.20
CA LEU A 55 -6.46 -13.40 -0.35
C LEU A 55 -5.92 -14.75 -0.82
N THR A 56 -5.54 -14.85 -2.10
CA THR A 56 -4.84 -16.04 -2.63
C THR A 56 -3.39 -16.08 -2.16
N LEU A 57 -2.77 -14.91 -1.96
CA LEU A 57 -1.41 -14.79 -1.42
C LEU A 57 -1.35 -14.86 0.10
N ASP A 58 -2.37 -14.34 0.78
CA ASP A 58 -2.46 -14.29 2.24
C ASP A 58 -3.93 -14.32 2.66
N ALA A 59 -4.40 -15.51 3.04
CA ALA A 59 -5.80 -15.78 3.36
C ALA A 59 -6.27 -15.17 4.69
N TYR A 60 -5.38 -14.62 5.51
CA TYR A 60 -5.71 -14.10 6.85
C TYR A 60 -5.72 -12.57 6.91
N ARG A 61 -5.55 -11.91 5.76
CA ARG A 61 -5.56 -10.45 5.66
C ARG A 61 -6.95 -9.86 5.74
N GLU A 62 -7.32 -9.44 6.96
CA GLU A 62 -8.57 -8.72 7.21
C GLU A 62 -8.71 -7.44 6.36
N ASP A 63 -7.62 -6.74 6.02
CA ASP A 63 -7.66 -5.52 5.19
C ASP A 63 -8.20 -5.80 3.78
N ALA A 64 -7.81 -6.93 3.18
CA ALA A 64 -8.34 -7.38 1.90
C ALA A 64 -9.82 -7.76 1.99
N TYR A 65 -10.22 -8.49 3.04
CA TYR A 65 -11.63 -8.80 3.30
C TYR A 65 -12.49 -7.54 3.46
N GLN A 66 -12.01 -6.55 4.24
CA GLN A 66 -12.69 -5.27 4.42
C GLN A 66 -12.85 -4.53 3.08
N GLN A 67 -11.82 -4.54 2.22
CA GLN A 67 -11.92 -3.91 0.91
C GLN A 67 -12.97 -4.60 0.03
N MET A 68 -13.00 -5.94 -0.02
CA MET A 68 -14.01 -6.68 -0.78
C MET A 68 -15.44 -6.41 -0.28
N MET A 69 -15.65 -6.37 1.04
CA MET A 69 -16.95 -6.04 1.62
C MET A 69 -17.41 -4.62 1.25
N ARG A 70 -16.50 -3.65 1.26
CA ARG A 70 -16.79 -2.28 0.80
C ARG A 70 -17.16 -2.24 -0.67
N LEU A 71 -16.45 -2.97 -1.52
CA LEU A 71 -16.73 -3.05 -2.96
C LEU A 71 -18.08 -3.70 -3.24
N LEU A 72 -18.38 -4.84 -2.61
CA LEU A 72 -19.68 -5.51 -2.72
C LEU A 72 -20.84 -4.59 -2.28
N ALA A 73 -20.67 -3.84 -1.20
CA ALA A 73 -21.65 -2.87 -0.76
C ALA A 73 -21.89 -1.76 -1.82
N ARG A 74 -20.83 -1.21 -2.43
CA ARG A 74 -20.94 -0.21 -3.50
C ARG A 74 -21.55 -0.74 -4.79
N MET A 75 -21.35 -2.03 -5.08
CA MET A 75 -21.99 -2.71 -6.21
C MET A 75 -23.47 -3.06 -5.94
N GLY A 76 -24.03 -2.64 -4.80
CA GLY A 76 -25.43 -2.92 -4.44
C GLY A 76 -25.67 -4.34 -3.96
N GLN A 77 -24.63 -5.06 -3.52
CA GLN A 77 -24.68 -6.44 -3.05
C GLN A 77 -24.34 -6.57 -1.54
N PRO A 78 -25.02 -5.84 -0.64
CA PRO A 78 -24.69 -5.85 0.79
C PRO A 78 -24.92 -7.22 1.44
N GLN A 79 -25.92 -7.98 1.00
CA GLN A 79 -26.16 -9.34 1.51
C GLN A 79 -24.98 -10.27 1.23
N GLN A 80 -24.36 -10.15 0.05
CA GLN A 80 -23.19 -10.93 -0.32
C GLN A 80 -21.97 -10.53 0.52
N ALA A 81 -21.81 -9.23 0.83
CA ALA A 81 -20.77 -8.76 1.75
C ALA A 81 -20.92 -9.36 3.16
N LEU A 82 -22.15 -9.45 3.69
CA LEU A 82 -22.41 -10.04 5.00
C LEU A 82 -22.18 -11.55 5.03
N GLN A 83 -22.55 -12.27 3.97
CA GLN A 83 -22.21 -13.70 3.84
C GLN A 83 -20.70 -13.91 3.77
N TYR A 84 -19.99 -13.02 3.07
CA TYR A 84 -18.54 -13.08 2.94
C TYR A 84 -17.83 -12.83 4.27
N PHE A 85 -18.33 -11.87 5.07
CA PHE A 85 -17.88 -11.67 6.45
C PHE A 85 -18.00 -12.94 7.29
N GLU A 86 -19.15 -13.61 7.23
CA GLU A 86 -19.41 -14.78 8.06
C GLU A 86 -18.46 -15.94 7.72
N GLN A 87 -18.15 -16.14 6.44
CA GLN A 87 -17.15 -17.10 5.99
C GLN A 87 -15.74 -16.77 6.53
N MET A 88 -15.35 -15.51 6.45
CA MET A 88 -14.07 -15.04 6.99
C MET A 88 -14.00 -15.20 8.51
N ARG A 89 -15.07 -14.84 9.23
CA ARG A 89 -15.18 -15.00 10.69
C ARG A 89 -15.00 -16.45 11.10
N GLN A 90 -15.66 -17.36 10.41
CA GLN A 90 -15.55 -18.80 10.66
C GLN A 90 -14.12 -19.28 10.42
N ARG A 91 -13.50 -18.90 9.29
CA ARG A 91 -12.10 -19.25 8.98
C ARG A 91 -11.11 -18.74 10.03
N LEU A 92 -11.20 -17.48 10.44
CA LEU A 92 -10.32 -16.92 11.48
C LEU A 92 -10.49 -17.65 12.81
N GLN A 93 -11.72 -18.00 13.16
CA GLN A 93 -12.00 -18.74 14.38
C GLN A 93 -11.46 -20.17 14.33
N ASP A 94 -11.64 -20.88 13.20
CA ASP A 94 -11.27 -22.28 13.06
C ASP A 94 -9.75 -22.47 12.92
N GLU A 95 -9.08 -21.58 12.18
CA GLU A 95 -7.65 -21.73 11.85
C GLU A 95 -6.71 -20.96 12.78
N LEU A 96 -7.15 -19.80 13.31
CA LEU A 96 -6.32 -18.93 14.16
C LEU A 96 -6.88 -18.77 15.58
N GLY A 97 -8.14 -19.17 15.84
CA GLY A 97 -8.77 -18.99 17.15
C GLY A 97 -9.02 -17.53 17.53
N VAL A 98 -8.97 -16.61 16.56
CA VAL A 98 -9.11 -15.16 16.79
C VAL A 98 -10.45 -14.64 16.28
N ALA A 99 -10.97 -13.62 16.97
CA ALA A 99 -12.16 -12.90 16.51
C ALA A 99 -11.77 -11.81 15.48
N PRO A 100 -12.70 -11.42 14.57
CA PRO A 100 -12.48 -10.30 13.66
C PRO A 100 -12.19 -8.99 14.40
N SER A 101 -11.40 -8.13 13.80
CA SER A 101 -11.07 -6.83 14.36
C SER A 101 -12.29 -5.91 14.55
N ALA A 102 -12.21 -4.98 15.50
CA ALA A 102 -13.27 -4.00 15.75
C ALA A 102 -13.60 -3.15 14.51
N GLN A 103 -12.60 -2.86 13.67
CA GLN A 103 -12.77 -2.16 12.40
C GLN A 103 -13.65 -2.97 11.44
N THR A 104 -13.40 -4.27 11.32
CA THR A 104 -14.21 -5.18 10.50
C THR A 104 -15.65 -5.25 11.02
N LEU A 105 -15.86 -5.37 12.33
CA LEU A 105 -17.20 -5.41 12.93
C LEU A 105 -17.97 -4.10 12.72
N ALA A 106 -17.29 -2.95 12.80
CA ALA A 106 -17.90 -1.65 12.52
C ALA A 106 -18.35 -1.53 11.06
N LEU A 107 -17.52 -1.98 10.11
CA LEU A 107 -17.87 -2.02 8.68
C LEU A 107 -19.11 -2.87 8.42
N VAL A 108 -19.14 -4.09 8.97
CA VAL A 108 -20.28 -5.01 8.82
C VAL A 108 -21.56 -4.40 9.37
N ARG A 109 -21.49 -3.72 10.53
CA ARG A 109 -22.65 -3.01 11.10
C ARG A 109 -23.16 -1.91 10.17
N GLN A 110 -22.26 -1.13 9.56
CA GLN A 110 -22.63 -0.08 8.60
C GLN A 110 -23.28 -0.65 7.34
N ILE A 111 -22.75 -1.76 6.82
CA ILE A 111 -23.31 -2.46 5.65
C ILE A 111 -24.70 -3.02 5.99
N ALA A 112 -24.85 -3.67 7.14
CA ALA A 112 -26.12 -4.25 7.58
C ALA A 112 -27.21 -3.18 7.83
N ALA A 113 -26.83 -2.00 8.32
CA ALA A 113 -27.75 -0.88 8.51
C ALA A 113 -28.12 -0.16 7.20
N GLY A 114 -27.48 -0.48 6.07
CA GLY A 114 -27.64 0.26 4.81
C GLY A 114 -27.05 1.68 4.85
N GLU A 115 -26.27 2.00 5.89
CA GLU A 115 -25.70 3.32 6.13
C GLU A 115 -24.32 3.50 5.50
N PHE A 116 -23.78 2.45 4.88
CA PHE A 116 -22.43 2.44 4.32
C PHE A 116 -22.17 3.60 3.34
N ASP A 117 -23.09 3.86 2.40
CA ASP A 117 -22.94 4.95 1.43
C ASP A 117 -23.05 6.34 2.08
N ALA A 118 -23.95 6.49 3.06
CA ALA A 118 -24.12 7.74 3.79
C ALA A 118 -22.90 8.05 4.68
N ALA A 119 -22.36 7.03 5.37
CA ALA A 119 -21.15 7.13 6.17
C ALA A 119 -19.92 7.46 5.30
N THR A 120 -19.80 6.83 4.13
CA THR A 120 -18.72 7.12 3.18
C THR A 120 -18.79 8.56 2.67
N LYS A 121 -19.98 9.06 2.32
CA LYS A 121 -20.18 10.45 1.91
C LYS A 121 -19.86 11.45 3.02
N ARG A 122 -20.25 11.17 4.27
CA ARG A 122 -19.90 12.00 5.44
C ARG A 122 -18.40 12.02 5.69
N GLN A 123 -17.73 10.86 5.67
CA GLN A 123 -16.28 10.78 5.83
C GLN A 123 -15.53 11.54 4.75
N ALA A 124 -15.96 11.44 3.48
CA ALA A 124 -15.38 12.23 2.39
C ALA A 124 -15.56 13.74 2.60
N ALA A 125 -16.73 14.18 3.07
CA ALA A 125 -17.01 15.57 3.39
C ALA A 125 -16.19 16.08 4.59
N GLU A 126 -16.04 15.27 5.64
CA GLU A 126 -15.24 15.58 6.83
C GLU A 126 -13.74 15.64 6.51
N MET A 127 -13.22 14.73 5.67
CA MET A 127 -11.83 14.78 5.18
C MET A 127 -11.57 15.99 4.27
N SER A 128 -12.56 16.38 3.46
CA SER A 128 -12.48 17.61 2.65
C SER A 128 -12.52 18.87 3.53
N ALA A 129 -13.37 18.88 4.57
CA ALA A 129 -13.45 19.97 5.54
C ALA A 129 -12.20 20.07 6.44
N ALA A 130 -11.62 18.93 6.84
CA ALA A 130 -10.38 18.88 7.60
C ALA A 130 -9.15 19.33 6.79
N SER A 131 -9.14 19.05 5.48
CA SER A 131 -8.15 19.59 4.55
C SER A 131 -8.30 21.11 4.35
N ALA A 132 -9.55 21.61 4.37
CA ALA A 132 -9.84 23.05 4.33
C ALA A 132 -9.55 23.80 5.65
N ALA A 133 -9.38 23.08 6.76
CA ALA A 133 -9.12 23.64 8.09
C ALA A 133 -7.63 23.72 8.46
N ILE A 134 -6.72 23.40 7.52
CA ILE A 134 -5.31 23.75 7.69
C ILE A 134 -5.21 25.27 7.53
N PRO A 135 -4.82 26.05 8.56
CA PRO A 135 -4.59 27.48 8.38
C PRO A 135 -3.47 27.66 7.36
N ALA A 136 -3.79 28.33 6.26
CA ALA A 136 -2.83 28.66 5.22
C ALA A 136 -1.58 29.32 5.84
N PRO A 137 -0.37 28.74 5.72
CA PRO A 137 0.83 29.47 6.06
C PRO A 137 0.93 30.67 5.12
N THR A 138 1.03 31.85 5.70
CA THR A 138 1.17 33.13 5.01
C THR A 138 2.33 33.05 4.01
N PRO A 139 2.17 33.48 2.74
CA PRO A 139 3.21 33.30 1.73
C PRO A 139 4.32 34.33 1.96
N GLN A 140 5.42 33.91 2.57
CA GLN A 140 6.70 34.62 2.43
C GLN A 140 7.57 33.85 1.44
N GLY A 141 7.86 34.53 0.33
CA GLY A 141 8.39 33.94 -0.87
C GLY A 141 9.72 33.21 -0.71
N THR A 142 9.81 32.09 -1.40
CA THR A 142 10.94 31.73 -2.26
C THR A 142 10.40 30.67 -3.21
N ALA A 143 10.68 30.81 -4.51
CA ALA A 143 10.20 29.90 -5.53
C ALA A 143 10.77 28.50 -5.28
N SER A 144 9.99 27.67 -4.57
CA SER A 144 10.19 26.23 -4.55
C SER A 144 9.52 25.71 -5.82
N SER A 145 10.32 25.44 -6.84
CA SER A 145 9.92 24.51 -7.88
C SER A 145 9.62 23.20 -7.17
N ALA A 146 8.35 22.96 -6.87
CA ALA A 146 7.85 21.69 -6.40
C ALA A 146 8.18 20.68 -7.50
N LEU A 147 9.33 20.01 -7.39
CA LEU A 147 9.51 18.74 -8.05
C LEU A 147 8.45 17.84 -7.43
N ASP A 148 7.54 17.40 -8.28
CA ASP A 148 6.51 16.44 -7.95
C ASP A 148 7.19 15.15 -7.49
N LEU A 149 7.30 14.96 -6.16
CA LEU A 149 8.00 13.84 -5.55
C LEU A 149 7.27 12.50 -5.77
N ARG A 150 6.17 12.50 -6.53
CA ARG A 150 5.40 11.32 -6.96
C ARG A 150 6.14 10.50 -8.03
N ASP A 151 7.08 11.13 -8.75
CA ASP A 151 7.86 10.50 -9.83
C ASP A 151 9.27 10.05 -9.40
N VAL A 152 9.60 10.10 -8.10
CA VAL A 152 10.92 9.62 -7.65
C VAL A 152 11.00 8.09 -7.85
N PRO A 153 11.91 7.58 -8.69
CA PRO A 153 12.08 6.16 -8.88
C PRO A 153 12.52 5.55 -7.54
N LYS A 154 11.70 4.66 -6.97
CA LYS A 154 12.08 3.89 -5.78
C LYS A 154 13.29 3.05 -6.14
N ALA A 155 14.48 3.44 -5.66
CA ALA A 155 15.72 2.72 -5.87
C ALA A 155 15.60 1.32 -5.24
N GLY A 156 15.29 0.33 -6.09
CA GLY A 156 14.87 -1.00 -5.64
C GLY A 156 15.96 -1.81 -4.93
N LEU A 157 17.23 -1.46 -5.14
CA LEU A 157 18.44 -1.87 -4.39
C LEU A 157 19.57 -0.86 -4.69
N PHE A 158 20.17 -0.25 -3.65
CA PHE A 158 21.29 0.70 -3.77
C PHE A 158 22.45 0.23 -2.88
N PHE A 159 23.62 -0.05 -3.45
CA PHE A 159 24.78 -0.60 -2.73
C PHE A 159 26.07 0.16 -3.05
N GLY A 160 26.96 0.27 -2.06
CA GLY A 160 28.37 0.66 -2.27
C GLY A 160 28.65 2.16 -2.47
N ARG A 161 27.68 3.05 -2.20
CA ARG A 161 27.80 4.52 -2.36
C ARG A 161 27.44 5.30 -1.08
N GLU A 162 27.73 4.71 0.07
CA GLU A 162 27.36 5.26 1.38
C GLU A 162 28.15 6.54 1.71
N GLN A 163 29.39 6.63 1.25
CA GLN A 163 30.23 7.83 1.43
C GLN A 163 29.68 9.02 0.65
N GLU A 164 29.31 8.82 -0.61
CA GLU A 164 28.71 9.86 -1.45
C GLU A 164 27.34 10.29 -0.93
N ARG A 165 26.54 9.36 -0.39
CA ARG A 165 25.26 9.67 0.26
C ARG A 165 25.45 10.55 1.49
N GLN A 166 26.42 10.24 2.35
CA GLN A 166 26.72 11.03 3.54
C GLN A 166 27.24 12.42 3.17
N GLN A 167 28.00 12.53 2.09
CA GLN A 167 28.52 13.81 1.59
C GLN A 167 27.40 14.70 1.03
N LEU A 168 26.46 14.14 0.26
CA LEU A 168 25.27 14.86 -0.21
C LEU A 168 24.38 15.32 0.96
N ALA A 169 24.15 14.45 1.94
CA ALA A 169 23.39 14.79 3.15
C ALA A 169 24.06 15.93 3.93
N HIS A 170 25.39 15.95 4.01
CA HIS A 170 26.13 17.03 4.65
C HIS A 170 25.93 18.37 3.91
N TRP A 171 26.12 18.39 2.58
CA TRP A 171 25.98 19.62 1.79
C TRP A 171 24.55 20.16 1.76
N LEU A 172 23.54 19.29 1.68
CA LEU A 172 22.14 19.69 1.62
C LEU A 172 21.59 20.11 2.99
N LEU A 173 21.91 19.36 4.05
CA LEU A 173 21.30 19.56 5.37
C LEU A 173 22.09 20.49 6.27
N ARG A 174 23.43 20.45 6.21
CA ARG A 174 24.28 21.30 7.05
C ARG A 174 24.71 22.57 6.33
N ASP A 175 25.33 22.43 5.17
CA ASP A 175 25.87 23.59 4.43
C ASP A 175 24.77 24.35 3.66
N ARG A 176 23.56 23.78 3.59
CA ARG A 176 22.36 24.35 2.94
C ARG A 176 22.65 24.80 1.50
N CYS A 177 23.45 24.02 0.78
CA CYS A 177 23.73 24.27 -0.63
C CYS A 177 22.43 24.16 -1.44
N PRO A 178 21.99 25.22 -2.13
CA PRO A 178 20.72 25.22 -2.84
C PRO A 178 20.74 24.37 -4.11
N VAL A 179 21.92 24.08 -4.65
CA VAL A 179 22.12 23.25 -5.84
C VAL A 179 23.34 22.37 -5.65
N VAL A 180 23.16 21.07 -5.88
CA VAL A 180 24.25 20.08 -5.89
C VAL A 180 24.16 19.28 -7.20
N ALA A 181 25.25 19.24 -7.96
CA ALA A 181 25.31 18.52 -9.24
C ALA A 181 26.03 17.18 -9.07
N ILE A 182 25.38 16.07 -9.49
CA ILE A 182 25.97 14.73 -9.48
C ILE A 182 26.44 14.40 -10.90
N LEU A 183 27.75 14.32 -11.10
CA LEU A 183 28.39 14.05 -12.40
C LEU A 183 28.94 12.63 -12.46
N GLY A 184 28.91 12.01 -13.64
CA GLY A 184 29.49 10.69 -13.85
C GLY A 184 29.02 10.00 -15.11
N ILE A 185 29.69 8.88 -15.45
CA ILE A 185 29.46 8.11 -16.68
C ILE A 185 28.02 7.56 -16.71
N GLY A 186 27.41 7.44 -17.89
CA GLY A 186 26.06 6.87 -18.06
C GLY A 186 25.93 5.48 -17.42
N GLY A 187 24.78 5.17 -16.82
CA GLY A 187 24.53 3.87 -16.18
C GLY A 187 25.10 3.66 -14.76
N MET A 188 25.90 4.59 -14.23
CA MET A 188 26.54 4.46 -12.89
C MET A 188 25.60 4.69 -11.68
N GLY A 189 24.29 4.77 -11.88
CA GLY A 189 23.33 4.90 -10.76
C GLY A 189 23.17 6.30 -10.17
N LYS A 190 23.54 7.37 -10.90
CA LYS A 190 23.37 8.78 -10.44
C LYS A 190 21.93 9.13 -10.07
N THR A 191 20.97 8.66 -10.88
CA THR A 191 19.53 8.82 -10.64
C THR A 191 19.03 8.03 -9.43
N ALA A 192 19.76 7.01 -8.99
CA ALA A 192 19.42 6.27 -7.77
C ALA A 192 20.05 6.88 -6.50
N LEU A 193 21.03 7.78 -6.66
CA LEU A 193 21.69 8.51 -5.57
C LEU A 193 21.05 9.88 -5.30
N ALA A 194 20.45 10.50 -6.32
CA ALA A 194 19.70 11.77 -6.25
C ALA A 194 18.30 11.54 -5.67
#